data_AF-A0A957FLU5-F1
#
_entry.id   AF-A0A957FLU5-F1
#
_cell.length_a   1.000
_cell.length_b   1.000
_cell.length_c   1.000
_cell.angle_alpha   90.00
_cell.angle_beta   90.00
_cell.angle_gamma   90.00
#
_symmetry.space_group_name_H-M   'P 1'
#
loop_
_entity.id
_entity.type
_entity.pdbx_description
1 polymer ?
#
loop_
_entity_poly.entity_id
_entity_poly.type
_entity_poly.pdbx_seq_one_letter_code
_entity_poly.pdbx_strand_id
1 'polypeptide(L)' 'TKHYDFTDLVLLSPLSQQLGLSGSIDSMFSLELQAHYVLAFFDKYLRMEDSGFLSEPSPSPELTIKQR' A
#
# COMPACT_ATOMS: atom_id res chain seq x y z
N THR A 1 -5.81 -4.69 5.82
CA THR A 1 -6.17 -4.71 4.39
C THR A 1 -6.94 -5.99 4.05
N LYS A 2 -7.57 -6.03 2.87
CA LYS A 2 -8.17 -7.19 2.20
C LYS A 2 -7.59 -7.33 0.79
N HIS A 3 -7.95 -8.41 0.10
CA HIS A 3 -7.40 -8.72 -1.22
C HIS A 3 -7.60 -7.61 -2.26
N TYR A 4 -8.79 -7.00 -2.33
CA TYR A 4 -9.06 -5.98 -3.34
C TYR A 4 -8.53 -4.59 -2.99
N ASP A 5 -8.00 -4.37 -1.77
CA ASP A 5 -7.31 -3.11 -1.44
C ASP A 5 -6.11 -2.86 -2.37
N PHE A 6 -5.57 -3.91 -3.01
CA PHE A 6 -4.44 -3.84 -3.93
C PHE A 6 -4.83 -3.66 -5.41
N THR A 7 -6.05 -3.20 -5.66
CA THR A 7 -6.61 -2.99 -7.00
C THR A 7 -7.42 -1.71 -7.05
N ASP A 8 -7.67 -1.18 -8.24
CA ASP A 8 -8.51 0.02 -8.40
C ASP A 8 -10.01 -0.24 -8.18
N LEU A 9 -10.42 -1.49 -7.87
CA LEU A 9 -11.83 -1.82 -7.61
C LEU A 9 -12.42 -1.01 -6.45
N VAL A 10 -11.59 -0.65 -5.48
CA VAL A 10 -12.00 0.15 -4.32
C VAL A 10 -12.44 1.57 -4.71
N LEU A 11 -12.03 2.07 -5.88
CA LEU A 11 -12.40 3.39 -6.41
C LEU A 11 -13.74 3.39 -7.14
N LEU A 12 -14.21 2.22 -7.58
CA LEU A 12 -15.44 2.14 -8.38
C LEU A 12 -16.70 2.44 -7.57
N SER A 13 -16.65 2.26 -6.25
CA SER A 13 -17.78 2.51 -5.36
C SER A 13 -17.36 2.81 -3.92
N PRO A 14 -17.98 3.80 -3.25
CA PRO A 14 -17.78 4.00 -1.81
C PRO A 14 -18.35 2.84 -0.96
N LEU A 15 -19.19 1.97 -1.56
CA LEU A 15 -19.74 0.79 -0.89
C LEU A 15 -18.74 -0.37 -0.82
N SER A 16 -17.52 -0.24 -1.37
CA SER A 16 -16.52 -1.31 -1.42
C SER A 16 -16.21 -1.92 -0.05
N GLN A 17 -16.17 -1.11 1.01
CA GLN A 17 -15.97 -1.59 2.38
C GLN A 17 -17.19 -2.38 2.89
N GLN A 18 -18.40 -1.87 2.63
CA GLN A 18 -19.66 -2.47 3.06
C GLN A 18 -19.93 -3.81 2.37
N LEU A 19 -19.54 -3.94 1.10
CA LEU A 19 -19.60 -5.18 0.32
C LEU A 19 -18.45 -6.14 0.67
N GLY A 20 -17.55 -5.74 1.56
CA GLY A 20 -16.43 -6.56 2.01
C GLY A 20 -15.30 -6.69 0.99
N LEU A 21 -15.30 -5.87 -0.07
CA LEU A 21 -14.25 -5.85 -1.09
C LEU A 21 -12.98 -5.19 -0.55
N SER A 22 -13.10 -4.08 0.18
CA SER A 22 -11.97 -3.43 0.86
C SER A 22 -11.92 -3.70 2.36
N GLY A 23 -10.73 -3.50 2.93
CA GLY A 23 -10.49 -3.53 4.36
C GLY A 23 -10.96 -2.26 5.07
N SER A 24 -10.65 -2.14 6.37
CA SER A 24 -10.98 -0.96 7.17
C SER A 24 -10.06 0.24 6.92
N ILE A 25 -9.03 0.08 6.10
CA ILE A 25 -8.14 1.17 5.71
C ILE A 25 -8.88 2.10 4.74
N ASP A 26 -8.61 3.40 4.83
CA ASP A 26 -9.06 4.33 3.80
C ASP A 26 -8.48 3.92 2.44
N SER A 27 -9.34 3.83 1.43
CA SER A 27 -8.97 3.26 0.13
C SER A 27 -8.02 4.18 -0.65
N MET A 28 -8.20 5.50 -0.56
CA MET A 28 -7.32 6.46 -1.25
C MET A 28 -5.92 6.45 -0.62
N PHE A 29 -5.86 6.51 0.71
CA PHE A 29 -4.63 6.40 1.47
C PHE A 29 -3.91 5.08 1.19
N SER A 30 -4.67 3.97 1.12
CA SER A 30 -4.08 2.66 0.79
C SER A 30 -3.42 2.64 -0.58
N LEU A 31 -4.04 3.24 -1.59
CA LEU A 31 -3.49 3.29 -2.95
C LEU A 31 -2.25 4.19 -3.04
N GLU A 32 -2.26 5.34 -2.38
CA GLU A 32 -1.10 6.24 -2.30
C GLU A 32 0.09 5.53 -1.65
N LEU A 33 -0.17 4.83 -0.55
CA LEU A 33 0.85 4.08 0.17
C LEU A 33 1.44 2.96 -0.70
N GLN A 34 0.59 2.22 -1.41
CA GLN A 34 1.05 1.19 -2.34
C GLN A 34 1.91 1.76 -3.46
N ALA A 35 1.49 2.88 -4.07
CA ALA A 35 2.24 3.53 -5.13
C ALA A 35 3.64 3.96 -4.65
N HIS A 36 3.73 4.56 -3.46
CA HIS A 36 5.01 4.94 -2.86
C HIS A 36 5.95 3.74 -2.64
N TYR A 37 5.42 2.62 -2.12
CA TYR A 37 6.24 1.43 -1.87
C TYR A 37 6.67 0.70 -3.16
N VAL A 38 5.78 0.64 -4.16
CA VAL A 38 6.12 0.09 -5.49
C VAL A 38 7.19 0.94 -6.17
N LEU A 39 7.08 2.27 -6.09
CA LEU A 39 8.08 3.17 -6.63
C LEU A 39 9.43 3.01 -5.91
N ALA A 40 9.43 3.01 -4.57
CA ALA A 40 10.66 2.81 -3.78
C ALA A 40 11.34 1.47 -4.08
N PHE A 41 10.56 0.40 -4.33
CA PHE A 41 11.09 -0.88 -4.78
C PHE A 41 11.82 -0.75 -6.12
N PHE A 42 11.18 -0.17 -7.13
CA PHE A 42 11.80 -0.03 -8.45
C PHE A 42 12.99 0.93 -8.45
N ASP A 43 12.92 2.03 -7.71
CA ASP A 43 14.04 2.98 -7.61
C ASP A 43 15.27 2.30 -6.99
N LYS A 44 15.09 1.50 -5.92
CA LYS A 44 16.20 0.76 -5.30
C LYS A 44 16.87 -0.22 -6.27
N TYR A 45 16.09 -1.02 -7.00
CA TYR A 45 16.65 -2.12 -7.79
C TYR A 45 16.96 -1.77 -9.26
N LEU A 46 16.26 -0.78 -9.83
CA LEU A 46 16.44 -0.39 -11.23
C LEU A 46 17.23 0.92 -11.39
N ARG A 47 17.27 1.77 -10.36
CA ARG A 47 18.00 3.06 -10.38
C ARG A 47 19.15 3.13 -9.38
N MET A 48 19.29 2.15 -8.48
CA MET A 48 20.24 2.16 -7.37
C MET A 48 20.05 3.34 -6.41
N GLU A 49 18.81 3.84 -6.30
CA GLU A 49 18.42 4.91 -5.39
C GLU A 49 17.69 4.29 -4.19
N ASP A 50 18.39 4.14 -3.06
CA ASP A 50 17.78 3.60 -1.83
C ASP A 50 17.29 4.74 -0.94
N SER A 51 15.97 4.87 -0.83
CA SER A 51 15.31 5.85 0.05
C SER A 51 15.14 5.36 1.49
N GLY A 52 15.52 4.12 1.81
CA GLY A 52 15.31 3.52 3.14
C GLY A 52 13.88 3.05 3.42
N PHE A 53 12.91 3.43 2.59
CA PHE A 53 11.47 3.16 2.75
C PHE A 53 11.10 1.69 2.90
N LEU A 54 11.88 0.79 2.31
CA LEU A 54 11.63 -0.65 2.34
C LEU A 54 12.16 -1.35 3.59
N SER A 55 13.03 -0.66 4.35
CA SER A 55 13.79 -1.22 5.45
C SER A 55 13.39 -0.62 6.79
N GLU A 56 12.99 0.66 6.79
CA GLU A 56 12.63 1.38 8.00
C GLU A 56 11.16 1.18 8.36
N PRO A 57 10.82 1.09 9.67
CA PRO A 57 9.44 1.06 10.10
C PRO A 57 8.64 2.23 9.51
N SER A 58 7.51 1.94 8.88
CA SER A 58 6.64 2.98 8.36
C SER A 58 6.08 3.82 9.51
N PRO A 59 5.96 5.15 9.36
CA PRO A 59 5.18 5.97 10.29
C PRO A 59 3.67 5.65 10.23
N SER A 60 3.22 4.92 9.20
CA SER A 60 1.81 4.53 9.04
C SER A 60 1.52 3.26 9.85
N PRO A 61 0.58 3.30 10.83
CA PRO A 61 0.29 2.15 11.70
C PRO A 61 -0.32 0.96 10.97
N GLU A 62 -0.86 1.15 9.77
CA GLU A 62 -1.44 0.10 8.93
C GLU A 62 -0.38 -0.79 8.26
N LEU A 63 0.87 -0.35 8.25
CA LEU A 63 1.99 -1.08 7.67
C LEU A 63 2.85 -1.74 8.72
N THR A 64 3.27 -2.97 8.43
CA THR A 64 4.25 -3.68 9.23
C THR A 64 5.21 -4.39 8.29
N ILE A 65 6.50 -4.08 8.43
CA ILE A 65 7.55 -4.81 7.74
C ILE A 65 7.77 -6.12 8.49
N LYS A 66 7.53 -7.24 7.81
CA LYS A 66 7.83 -8.58 8.34
C LYS A 66 9.11 -9.07 7.69
N GLN A 67 10.18 -9.15 8.49
CA GLN A 67 11.39 -9.88 8.07
C GLN A 67 11.14 -11.38 8.30
N ARG A 68 11.48 -12.19 7.31
CA ARG A 68 11.32 -13.66 7.33
C ARG A 68 12.66 -14.33 7.58
#